data_AF-A0AAF0RSV6-F1
#
_entry.id   AF-A0AAF0RSV6-F1
#
_cell.length_a   1.000
_cell.length_b   1.000
_cell.length_c   1.000
_cell.angle_alpha   90.00
_cell.angle_beta   90.00
_cell.angle_gamma   90.00
#
_symmetry.space_group_name_H-M   'P 1'
#
loop_
_entity.id
_entity.type
_entity.pdbx_description
1 polymer ?
#
loop_
_entity_poly.entity_id
_entity_poly.type
_entity_poly.pdbx_seq_one_letter_code
_entity_poly.pdbx_strand_id
1 'polypeptide(L)'
;MDVGLISALVSVSGAVVAVAALVVNVADGRAGRRNTEFLGHRDMWWQRWSWVADRATSEDETQREAASVMATALVTRGWTTDDDTWVFEALERSRALQKTQRDEEGSPDDLHDE
;
A
#
# COMPACT_ATOMS: atom_id res chain seq x y z
N MET A 1 -34.27 40.90 -35.09
CA MET A 1 -33.00 40.46 -34.47
C MET A 1 -32.42 39.43 -35.42
N ASP A 2 -31.25 39.69 -36.01
CA ASP A 2 -30.71 38.88 -37.11
C ASP A 2 -30.39 37.45 -36.66
N VAL A 3 -30.99 36.47 -37.34
CA VAL A 3 -30.76 35.03 -37.11
C VAL A 3 -29.26 34.69 -37.22
N GLY A 4 -28.50 35.45 -38.02
CA GLY A 4 -27.04 35.33 -38.13
C GLY A 4 -26.29 35.72 -36.85
N LEU A 5 -26.73 36.77 -36.13
CA LEU A 5 -26.11 37.20 -34.87
C LEU A 5 -26.35 36.18 -33.75
N ILE A 6 -27.56 35.62 -33.69
CA ILE A 6 -27.94 34.61 -32.69
C ILE A 6 -27.15 33.31 -32.95
N SER A 7 -27.04 32.88 -34.21
CA SER A 7 -26.26 31.69 -34.58
C SER A 7 -24.77 31.86 -34.28
N ALA A 8 -24.20 33.05 -34.53
CA ALA A 8 -22.82 33.35 -34.21
C ALA A 8 -22.57 33.32 -32.68
N LEU A 9 -23.46 33.90 -31.88
CA LEU A 9 -23.36 33.87 -30.41
C LEU A 9 -23.44 32.45 -29.86
N VAL A 10 -24.33 31.61 -30.39
CA VAL A 10 -24.44 30.20 -30.00
C VAL A 10 -23.18 29.42 -30.36
N SER A 11 -22.62 29.64 -31.55
CA SER A 11 -21.38 28.99 -31.99
C SER A 11 -20.18 29.37 -31.10
N VAL A 12 -20.02 30.65 -30.80
CA VAL A 12 -18.95 31.14 -29.91
C VAL A 12 -19.13 30.57 -28.50
N SER A 13 -20.36 30.57 -27.97
CA SER A 13 -20.65 30.00 -26.66
C SER A 13 -20.34 28.50 -26.61
N GLY A 14 -20.72 27.75 -27.64
CA GLY A 14 -20.40 26.33 -27.76
C GLY A 14 -18.89 26.06 -27.84
N ALA A 15 -18.15 26.88 -28.59
CA ALA A 15 -16.69 26.76 -28.67
C ALA A 15 -16.02 27.01 -27.31
N VAL A 16 -16.49 28.00 -26.55
CA VAL A 16 -15.98 28.29 -25.20
C VAL A 16 -16.25 27.12 -24.25
N VAL A 17 -17.45 26.54 -24.30
CA VAL A 17 -17.81 25.37 -23.48
C VAL A 17 -16.94 24.17 -23.83
N ALA A 18 -16.70 23.91 -25.12
CA ALA A 18 -15.85 22.80 -25.56
C ALA A 18 -14.40 22.96 -25.08
N VAL A 19 -13.85 24.17 -25.15
CA VAL A 19 -12.49 24.46 -24.64
C VAL A 19 -12.43 24.30 -23.12
N ALA A 20 -13.43 24.81 -22.39
CA ALA A 20 -13.50 24.63 -20.94
C ALA A 20 -13.57 23.15 -20.54
N ALA A 21 -14.39 22.35 -21.23
CA ALA A 21 -14.50 20.92 -20.99
C ALA A 21 -13.19 20.17 -21.28
N LEU A 22 -12.45 20.56 -22.31
CA LEU A 22 -11.13 20.00 -22.62
C LEU A 22 -10.13 20.29 -21.48
N VAL A 23 -10.12 21.54 -20.98
CA VAL A 23 -9.22 21.94 -19.89
C VAL A 23 -9.51 21.16 -18.61
N VAL A 24 -10.79 21.00 -18.25
CA VAL A 24 -11.22 20.19 -17.10
C VAL A 24 -10.76 18.73 -17.28
N ASN A 25 -11.01 18.11 -18.43
CA ASN A 25 -10.59 16.74 -18.69
C ASN A 25 -9.07 16.54 -18.61
N VAL A 26 -8.28 17.51 -19.08
CA VAL A 26 -6.82 17.47 -18.99
C VAL A 26 -6.34 17.66 -17.55
N ALA A 27 -6.98 18.56 -16.79
CA ALA A 27 -6.68 18.78 -15.38
C ALA A 27 -7.00 17.53 -14.53
N ASP A 28 -8.18 16.95 -14.71
CA ASP A 28 -8.62 15.72 -14.06
C ASP A 28 -7.74 14.52 -14.47
N GLY A 29 -7.35 14.44 -15.74
CA GLY A 29 -6.41 13.42 -16.22
C GLY A 29 -5.02 13.55 -15.57
N ARG A 30 -4.53 14.77 -15.33
CA ARG A 30 -3.24 14.99 -14.62
C ARG A 30 -3.35 14.73 -13.12
N ALA A 31 -4.43 15.17 -12.49
CA ALA A 31 -4.69 14.92 -11.07
C ALA A 31 -4.87 13.42 -10.80
N GLY A 32 -5.60 12.73 -11.68
CA GLY A 32 -5.81 11.29 -11.65
C GLY A 32 -4.51 10.50 -11.76
N ARG A 33 -3.58 10.89 -12.65
CA ARG A 33 -2.30 10.18 -12.83
C ARG A 33 -1.43 10.17 -11.57
N ARG A 34 -1.39 11.28 -10.84
CA ARG A 34 -0.68 11.35 -9.55
C ARG A 34 -1.36 10.47 -8.51
N ASN A 35 -2.69 10.52 -8.41
CA ASN A 35 -3.42 9.72 -7.43
C ASN A 35 -3.33 8.20 -7.73
N THR A 36 -3.35 7.79 -9.00
CA THR A 36 -3.21 6.38 -9.39
C THR A 36 -1.84 5.81 -9.09
N GLU A 37 -0.78 6.62 -9.15
CA GLU A 37 0.56 6.17 -8.81
C GLU A 37 0.68 5.86 -7.30
N PHE A 38 0.15 6.73 -6.44
CA PHE A 38 0.09 6.46 -4.99
C PHE A 38 -0.79 5.26 -4.65
N LEU A 39 -1.95 5.13 -5.30
CA LEU A 39 -2.85 4.00 -5.08
C LEU A 39 -2.23 2.66 -5.55
N GLY A 40 -1.52 2.68 -6.68
CA GLY A 40 -0.85 1.50 -7.23
C GLY A 40 0.29 1.00 -6.34
N HIS A 41 1.13 1.91 -5.82
CA HIS A 41 2.18 1.53 -4.87
C HIS A 41 1.60 0.88 -3.61
N ARG A 42 0.54 1.49 -3.04
CA ARG A 42 -0.10 0.97 -1.84
C ARG A 42 -0.77 -0.38 -2.06
N ASP A 43 -1.43 -0.59 -3.20
CA ASP A 43 -2.08 -1.87 -3.52
C ASP A 43 -1.05 -2.99 -3.72
N MET A 44 0.01 -2.72 -4.48
CA MET A 44 1.12 -3.68 -4.64
C MET A 44 1.80 -3.99 -3.31
N TRP A 45 2.02 -2.99 -2.46
CA TRP A 45 2.57 -3.21 -1.12
C TRP A 45 1.67 -4.14 -0.30
N TRP A 46 0.35 -3.90 -0.28
CA TRP A 46 -0.61 -4.75 0.43
C TRP A 46 -0.60 -6.19 -0.08
N GLN A 47 -0.56 -6.38 -1.40
CA GLN A 47 -0.51 -7.71 -2.00
C GLN A 47 0.75 -8.49 -1.59
N ARG A 48 1.90 -7.81 -1.49
CA ARG A 48 3.17 -8.44 -1.07
C ARG A 48 3.17 -8.82 0.40
N TRP A 49 2.76 -7.89 1.26
CA TRP A 49 2.92 -8.04 2.70
C TRP A 49 1.79 -8.80 3.40
N SER A 50 0.58 -8.83 2.83
CA SER A 50 -0.54 -9.58 3.43
C SER A 50 -0.23 -11.08 3.58
N TRP A 51 0.37 -11.70 2.56
CA TRP A 51 0.77 -13.11 2.62
C TRP A 51 1.83 -13.37 3.68
N VAL A 52 2.78 -12.45 3.84
CA VAL A 52 3.86 -12.54 4.83
C VAL A 52 3.29 -12.36 6.24
N ALA A 53 2.41 -11.39 6.43
CA ALA A 53 1.80 -11.11 7.72
C ALA A 53 0.98 -12.30 8.24
N ASP A 54 0.12 -12.88 7.38
CA ASP A 54 -0.68 -14.06 7.69
C ASP A 54 0.16 -15.22 8.24
N ARG A 55 1.29 -15.52 7.57
CA ARG A 55 2.21 -16.59 7.97
C ARG A 55 3.09 -16.24 9.16
N ALA A 56 3.50 -14.99 9.28
CA ALA A 56 4.27 -14.51 10.41
C ALA A 56 3.50 -14.62 11.72
N THR A 57 2.17 -14.49 11.67
CA THR A 57 1.28 -14.64 12.83
C THR A 57 0.78 -16.08 13.04
N SER A 58 1.21 -17.04 12.23
CA SER A 58 0.79 -18.43 12.36
C SER A 58 1.39 -19.08 13.60
N GLU A 59 0.65 -20.01 14.22
CA GLU A 59 1.16 -20.88 15.30
C GLU A 59 2.14 -21.96 14.78
N ASP A 60 2.14 -22.23 13.47
CA ASP A 60 3.08 -23.15 12.81
C ASP A 60 4.45 -22.48 12.60
N GLU A 61 5.49 -23.05 13.22
CA GLU A 61 6.88 -22.58 13.09
C GLU A 61 7.34 -22.58 11.63
N THR A 62 6.99 -23.59 10.85
CA THR A 62 7.40 -23.69 9.44
C THR A 62 6.84 -22.53 8.62
N GLN A 63 5.62 -22.08 8.95
CA GLN A 63 5.02 -20.93 8.30
C GLN A 63 5.67 -19.63 8.74
N ARG A 64 6.01 -19.49 10.03
CA ARG A 64 6.76 -18.32 10.52
C ARG A 64 8.14 -18.21 9.88
N GLU A 65 8.83 -19.32 9.68
CA GLU A 65 10.10 -19.39 8.96
C GLU A 65 9.93 -19.02 7.47
N ALA A 66 8.91 -19.56 6.80
CA ALA A 66 8.63 -19.19 5.41
C ALA A 66 8.37 -17.69 5.25
N ALA A 67 7.66 -17.09 6.22
CA ALA A 67 7.47 -15.64 6.26
C ALA A 67 8.79 -14.87 6.43
N SER A 68 9.76 -15.38 7.20
CA SER A 68 11.05 -14.70 7.42
C SER A 68 11.88 -14.64 6.15
N VAL A 69 11.93 -15.78 5.43
CA VAL A 69 12.60 -15.90 4.14
C VAL A 69 11.98 -14.94 3.13
N MET A 70 10.64 -14.92 3.02
CA MET A 70 9.97 -14.05 2.06
C MET A 70 10.07 -12.57 2.43
N ALA A 71 9.95 -12.20 3.72
CA ALA A 71 10.12 -10.82 4.15
C ALA A 71 11.51 -10.29 3.79
N THR A 72 12.56 -11.10 4.03
CA THR A 72 13.94 -10.79 3.64
C THR A 72 14.09 -10.66 2.12
N ALA A 73 13.44 -11.57 1.36
CA ALA A 73 13.48 -11.54 -0.09
C ALA A 73 12.76 -10.32 -0.69
N LEU A 74 11.75 -9.76 -0.02
CA LEU A 74 11.02 -8.57 -0.45
C LEU A 74 11.83 -7.28 -0.27
N VAL A 75 12.58 -7.15 0.84
CA VAL A 75 13.36 -5.94 1.13
C VAL A 75 14.73 -5.89 0.44
N THR A 76 15.15 -6.96 -0.21
CA THR A 76 16.44 -7.05 -0.93
C THR A 76 16.33 -6.69 -2.41
N ARG A 77 15.16 -6.24 -2.89
CA ARG A 77 14.92 -6.00 -4.31
C ARG A 77 15.05 -4.52 -4.66
N GLY A 78 15.40 -4.23 -5.91
CA GLY A 78 15.58 -2.84 -6.37
C GLY A 78 14.31 -1.99 -6.42
N TRP A 79 13.15 -2.56 -6.10
CA TRP A 79 11.83 -1.91 -6.10
C TRP A 79 11.24 -1.82 -4.68
N THR A 80 12.04 -2.12 -3.65
CA THR A 80 11.71 -1.92 -2.25
C THR A 80 11.48 -0.44 -1.95
N THR A 81 10.44 -0.15 -1.18
CA THR A 81 10.11 1.20 -0.68
C THR A 81 10.39 1.31 0.81
N ASP A 82 10.38 2.54 1.34
CA ASP A 82 10.51 2.79 2.79
C ASP A 82 9.44 2.04 3.61
N ASP A 83 8.24 1.92 3.05
CA ASP A 83 7.15 1.15 3.67
C ASP A 83 7.47 -0.35 3.76
N ASP A 84 8.16 -0.92 2.76
CA ASP A 84 8.60 -2.32 2.81
C ASP A 84 9.65 -2.52 3.92
N THR A 85 10.61 -1.60 4.04
CA THR A 85 11.63 -1.63 5.10
C THR A 85 11.00 -1.49 6.48
N TRP A 86 10.05 -0.58 6.64
CA TRP A 86 9.34 -0.39 7.91
C TRP A 86 8.58 -1.65 8.36
N VAL A 87 7.85 -2.33 7.45
CA VAL A 87 7.16 -3.58 7.81
C VAL A 87 8.13 -4.67 8.20
N PHE A 88 9.24 -4.80 7.47
CA PHE A 88 10.27 -5.78 7.79
C PHE A 88 10.81 -5.59 9.22
N GLU A 89 11.13 -4.35 9.60
CA GLU A 89 11.58 -4.04 10.96
C GLU A 89 10.50 -4.26 12.02
N ALA A 90 9.23 -3.97 11.70
CA ALA A 90 8.11 -4.24 12.59
C ALA A 90 7.93 -5.76 12.82
N LEU A 91 8.08 -6.56 11.75
CA LEU A 91 8.03 -8.01 11.80
C LEU A 91 9.15 -8.59 12.67
N GLU A 92 10.40 -8.15 12.46
CA GLU A 92 11.55 -8.61 13.24
C GLU A 92 11.41 -8.24 14.73
N ARG A 93 10.90 -7.04 15.04
CA ARG A 93 10.57 -6.66 16.42
C ARG A 93 9.49 -7.54 17.02
N SER A 94 8.41 -7.84 16.28
CA SER A 94 7.35 -8.72 16.76
C SER A 94 7.86 -10.13 17.07
N ARG A 95 8.75 -10.67 16.23
CA ARG A 95 9.39 -11.98 16.47
C ARG A 95 10.26 -11.98 17.70
N ALA A 96 11.07 -10.93 17.89
CA ALA A 96 11.90 -10.81 19.08
C ALA A 96 11.05 -10.84 20.36
N LEU A 97 9.91 -10.13 20.37
CA LEU A 97 8.97 -10.13 21.49
C LEU A 97 8.33 -11.51 21.73
N GLN A 98 7.89 -12.20 20.68
CA GLN A 98 7.33 -13.56 20.80
C GLN A 98 8.35 -14.55 21.37
N LYS A 99 9.62 -14.45 20.93
CA LYS A 99 10.69 -15.29 21.44
C LYS A 99 10.91 -15.06 22.93
N THR A 100 10.96 -13.80 23.38
CA THR A 100 11.10 -13.47 24.80
C THR A 100 9.94 -14.05 25.63
N GLN A 101 8.69 -13.91 25.19
CA GLN A 101 7.54 -14.48 25.89
C GLN A 101 7.64 -16.01 26.01
N ARG A 102 8.04 -16.69 24.94
CA ARG A 102 8.19 -18.15 24.94
C ARG A 102 9.34 -18.62 25.85
N ASP A 103 10.42 -17.85 25.92
CA ASP A 103 11.56 -18.14 26.80
C ASP A 103 11.19 -17.89 28.29
N GLU A 104 10.33 -16.90 28.58
CA GLU A 104 9.79 -16.64 29.93
C GLU A 104 8.80 -17.73 30.38
N GLU A 105 7.88 -18.14 29.50
CA GLU A 105 6.87 -19.17 29.78
C GLU A 105 7.48 -20.59 29.86
N GLY A 106 8.65 -20.79 29.26
CA GLY A 106 9.46 -22.01 29.38
C GLY A 106 10.45 -22.02 30.55
N SER A 107 10.48 -20.96 31.37
CA SER A 107 11.38 -20.88 32.53
C SER A 107 10.93 -21.87 33.62
N PRO A 108 11.81 -22.79 34.07
CA PRO A 108 11.46 -23.88 34.99
C PRO A 108 11.23 -23.45 36.46
N ASP A 109 10.99 -22.15 36.69
CA ASP A 109 10.83 -21.59 38.05
C ASP A 109 9.44 -21.88 38.65
N ASP A 110 8.49 -22.38 37.85
CA ASP A 110 7.14 -22.75 38.29
C ASP A 110 7.02 -24.21 38.81
N LEU A 111 8.14 -24.94 38.98
CA LEU A 111 8.15 -26.31 39.54
C LEU A 111 8.54 -26.40 41.03
N HIS A 112 8.64 -25.26 41.72
CA HIS A 112 8.85 -25.23 43.16
C HIS A 112 7.77 -24.41 43.86
N ASP A 113 6.59 -25.01 44.05
CA ASP A 113 5.81 -24.83 45.25
C ASP A 113 4.89 -26.05 45.47
N GLU A 114 5.21 -26.78 46.55
CA GLU A 114 4.44 -27.79 47.32
C GLU A 114 4.22 -29.21 46.78
#